data_AF-A0A8J2WYD7-F1
#
_entry.id   AF-A0A8J2WYD7-F1
#
_cell.length_a   1.000
_cell.length_b   1.000
_cell.length_c   1.000
_cell.angle_alpha   90.00
_cell.angle_beta   90.00
_cell.angle_gamma   90.00
#
_symmetry.space_group_name_H-M   'P 1'
#
loop_
_entity.id
_entity.type
_entity.pdbx_description
1 polymer ?
#
loop_
_entity_poly.entity_id
_entity_poly.type
_entity_poly.pdbx_seq_one_letter_code
_entity_poly.pdbx_strand_id
1 'polypeptide(L)'
;MHGALTTLVAASAAAASVRTRTPSKTWRTLRLYHINPLRFDADDIADKDLGDAAGDAFFDISSITNYYACAPGSRRAPGVVCANAETTGPDIGVTEVEVEVEGAFGPYGTCNICGDDGRSPLNHSQTCTPGMYVCNCENGKFPPTTLPCTTQMGRENTSLFLGKEGIGGFCNGRSSSVAACAAGSAADKLQGFWYSPPKSGDCESGKCTWRVKRVVKRIRRDCHADHFYSSIESKNASCFAPCKTRNSTCWVDCFVDTTLGSNARTACDPSSGMTASQIVEAWTAPFDACPSA
;
A
#
# COMPACT_ATOMS: atom_id res chain seq x y z
N MET A 1 -42.39 84.76 -14.70
CA MET A 1 -41.16 83.99 -14.92
C MET A 1 -41.23 82.73 -14.07
N HIS A 2 -41.60 81.59 -14.66
CA HIS A 2 -41.79 80.32 -13.96
C HIS A 2 -41.18 79.18 -14.80
N GLY A 3 -40.43 78.30 -14.13
CA GLY A 3 -40.32 76.88 -14.45
C GLY A 3 -39.17 76.46 -15.37
N ALA A 4 -38.04 76.06 -14.78
CA ALA A 4 -37.06 75.17 -15.41
C ALA A 4 -37.41 73.71 -15.07
N LEU A 5 -37.45 72.82 -16.07
CA LEU A 5 -37.54 71.37 -15.88
C LEU A 5 -36.27 70.74 -16.46
N THR A 6 -35.43 70.16 -15.59
CA THR A 6 -34.24 69.40 -15.98
C THR A 6 -34.56 67.92 -15.83
N THR A 7 -34.60 67.19 -16.94
CA THR A 7 -34.85 65.74 -16.94
C THR A 7 -33.53 64.98 -16.71
N LEU A 8 -33.43 64.26 -15.60
CA LEU A 8 -32.35 63.31 -15.34
C LEU A 8 -32.66 61.98 -16.04
N VAL A 9 -31.77 61.54 -16.94
CA VAL A 9 -31.77 60.17 -17.49
C VAL A 9 -30.85 59.32 -16.62
N ALA A 10 -31.41 58.33 -15.92
CA ALA A 10 -30.63 57.35 -15.17
C ALA A 10 -30.16 56.23 -16.11
N ALA A 11 -28.84 56.12 -16.32
CA ALA A 11 -28.24 54.99 -17.00
C ALA A 11 -28.03 53.83 -16.02
N SER A 12 -28.81 52.76 -16.16
CA SER A 12 -28.63 51.53 -15.39
C SER A 12 -27.51 50.70 -16.01
N ALA A 13 -26.33 50.66 -15.37
CA ALA A 13 -25.27 49.73 -15.74
C ALA A 13 -25.61 48.32 -15.22
N ALA A 14 -25.98 47.43 -16.13
CA ALA A 14 -26.11 46.01 -15.81
C ALA A 14 -24.70 45.41 -15.61
N ALA A 15 -24.35 45.11 -14.36
CA ALA A 15 -23.13 44.38 -14.05
C ALA A 15 -23.26 42.94 -14.55
N ALA A 16 -22.60 42.62 -15.67
CA ALA A 16 -22.45 41.25 -16.13
C ALA A 16 -21.61 40.48 -15.10
N SER A 17 -22.26 39.58 -14.36
CA SER A 17 -21.58 38.63 -13.48
C SER A 17 -20.75 37.67 -14.35
N VAL A 18 -19.45 37.95 -14.48
CA VAL A 18 -18.49 36.99 -14.99
C VAL A 18 -18.42 35.87 -13.96
N ARG A 19 -19.20 34.80 -14.17
CA ARG A 19 -18.99 33.53 -13.49
C ARG A 19 -17.61 33.03 -13.90
N THR A 20 -16.62 33.29 -13.06
CA THR A 20 -15.34 32.59 -13.11
C THR A 20 -15.67 31.10 -12.92
N ARG A 21 -15.63 30.36 -14.02
CA ARG A 21 -15.81 28.91 -14.01
C ARG A 21 -14.59 28.35 -13.31
N THR A 22 -14.72 28.02 -12.02
CA THR A 22 -13.67 27.33 -11.27
C THR A 22 -13.20 26.15 -12.10
N PRO A 23 -11.89 25.97 -12.36
CA PRO A 23 -11.40 24.85 -13.12
C PRO A 23 -11.98 23.57 -12.53
N SER A 24 -12.61 22.74 -13.38
CA SER A 24 -13.12 21.45 -12.95
C SER A 24 -11.98 20.67 -12.33
N LYS A 25 -12.14 20.25 -11.08
CA LYS A 25 -11.20 19.32 -10.44
C LYS A 25 -11.06 18.09 -11.34
N THR A 26 -9.84 17.70 -11.68
CA THR A 26 -9.58 16.47 -12.43
C THR A 26 -9.46 15.33 -11.43
N TRP A 27 -10.42 14.41 -11.50
CA TRP A 27 -10.47 13.21 -10.66
C TRP A 27 -10.00 11.99 -11.44
N ARG A 28 -9.28 11.10 -10.76
CA ARG A 28 -8.95 9.76 -11.27
C ARG A 28 -9.48 8.71 -10.30
N THR A 29 -10.05 7.62 -10.81
CA THR A 29 -10.41 6.45 -9.99
C THR A 29 -9.25 5.47 -9.96
N LEU A 30 -8.83 5.08 -8.76
CA LEU A 30 -7.87 4.01 -8.50
C LEU A 30 -8.63 2.80 -7.95
N ARG A 31 -8.15 1.60 -8.25
CA ARG A 31 -8.58 0.36 -7.60
C ARG A 31 -7.47 -0.10 -6.69
N LEU A 32 -7.71 -0.03 -5.39
CA LEU A 32 -6.73 -0.25 -4.36
C LEU A 32 -7.16 -1.40 -3.46
N TYR A 33 -6.17 -1.94 -2.75
CA TYR A 33 -6.33 -3.05 -1.83
C TYR A 33 -5.68 -2.72 -0.50
N HIS A 34 -6.19 -3.33 0.56
CA HIS A 34 -5.59 -3.23 1.88
C HIS A 34 -5.92 -4.47 2.71
N ILE A 35 -4.89 -5.02 3.35
CA ILE A 35 -4.97 -6.05 4.38
C ILE A 35 -5.06 -5.40 5.77
N ASN A 36 -6.20 -5.52 6.44
CA ASN A 36 -6.41 -4.91 7.75
C ASN A 36 -7.35 -5.72 8.66
N PRO A 37 -7.33 -5.50 9.98
CA PRO A 37 -8.30 -6.10 10.90
C PRO A 37 -9.76 -5.77 10.53
N LEU A 38 -10.63 -6.77 10.58
CA LEU A 38 -12.07 -6.69 10.29
C LEU A 38 -12.82 -5.77 11.25
N ARG A 39 -12.23 -5.43 12.41
CA ARG A 39 -12.79 -4.44 13.35
C ARG A 39 -12.81 -3.00 12.83
N PHE A 40 -12.04 -2.70 11.79
CA PHE A 40 -12.13 -1.40 11.10
C PHE A 40 -13.11 -1.51 9.95
N ASP A 41 -13.90 -0.46 9.72
CA ASP A 41 -14.84 -0.40 8.61
C ASP A 41 -14.11 -0.50 7.26
N ALA A 42 -14.78 -1.10 6.27
CA ALA A 42 -14.16 -1.38 4.97
C ALA A 42 -13.91 -0.11 4.14
N ASP A 43 -14.65 0.96 4.40
CA ASP A 43 -14.51 2.28 3.79
C ASP A 43 -13.67 3.26 4.62
N ASP A 44 -13.35 2.95 5.87
CA ASP A 44 -12.37 3.70 6.65
C ASP A 44 -10.96 3.38 6.14
N ILE A 45 -10.56 4.04 5.05
CA ILE A 45 -9.22 3.90 4.48
C ILE A 45 -8.25 5.00 4.92
N ALA A 46 -8.72 6.01 5.66
CA ALA A 46 -7.90 7.14 6.07
C ALA A 46 -6.75 6.71 6.99
N ASP A 47 -5.57 7.31 6.77
CA ASP A 47 -4.34 7.07 7.53
C ASP A 47 -3.91 5.59 7.55
N LYS A 48 -4.04 4.91 6.39
CA LYS A 48 -3.71 3.50 6.20
C LYS A 48 -2.80 3.30 4.99
N ASP A 49 -2.12 2.15 4.94
CA ASP A 49 -1.33 1.74 3.78
C ASP A 49 -2.23 0.94 2.83
N LEU A 50 -2.24 1.31 1.55
CA LEU A 50 -2.95 0.61 0.49
C LEU A 50 -2.01 0.32 -0.67
N GLY A 51 -2.29 -0.73 -1.44
CA GLY A 51 -1.59 -1.04 -2.68
C GLY A 51 -2.50 -1.01 -3.88
N ASP A 52 -1.95 -0.79 -5.08
CA ASP A 52 -2.55 -1.45 -6.24
C ASP A 52 -2.29 -2.97 -6.17
N ALA A 53 -2.89 -3.75 -7.07
CA ALA A 53 -2.79 -5.22 -6.99
C ALA A 53 -1.33 -5.72 -7.03
N ALA A 54 -0.44 -5.04 -7.75
CA ALA A 54 0.97 -5.39 -7.79
C ALA A 54 1.71 -4.97 -6.52
N GLY A 55 1.37 -3.82 -5.95
CA GLY A 55 1.92 -3.30 -4.70
C GLY A 55 1.54 -4.18 -3.50
N ASP A 56 0.29 -4.59 -3.40
CA ASP A 56 -0.18 -5.45 -2.31
C ASP A 56 0.24 -6.93 -2.50
N ALA A 57 0.32 -7.42 -3.74
CA ALA A 57 0.98 -8.70 -4.02
C ALA A 57 2.46 -8.67 -3.61
N PHE A 58 3.15 -7.56 -3.86
CA PHE A 58 4.52 -7.36 -3.40
C PHE A 58 4.60 -7.39 -1.88
N PHE A 59 3.69 -6.70 -1.18
CA PHE A 59 3.64 -6.69 0.27
C PHE A 59 3.49 -8.11 0.86
N ASP A 60 2.61 -8.93 0.28
CA ASP A 60 2.44 -10.33 0.68
C ASP A 60 3.69 -11.18 0.45
N ILE A 61 4.31 -11.06 -0.72
CA ILE A 61 5.58 -11.76 -1.01
C ILE A 61 6.67 -11.29 -0.04
N SER A 62 6.77 -9.98 0.20
CA SER A 62 7.77 -9.42 1.12
C SER A 62 7.58 -9.97 2.54
N SER A 63 6.34 -10.13 2.99
CA SER A 63 6.00 -10.72 4.29
C SER A 63 6.45 -12.18 4.40
N ILE A 64 6.39 -12.94 3.31
CA ILE A 64 6.95 -14.31 3.25
C ILE A 64 8.48 -14.25 3.31
N THR A 65 9.12 -13.36 2.57
CA THR A 65 10.60 -13.23 2.56
C THR A 65 11.17 -12.72 3.88
N ASN A 66 10.36 -12.03 4.71
CA ASN A 66 10.76 -11.63 6.06
C ASN A 66 11.14 -12.82 6.94
N TYR A 67 10.71 -14.04 6.59
CA TYR A 67 11.21 -15.28 7.22
C TYR A 67 12.74 -15.31 7.33
N TYR A 68 13.46 -14.92 6.27
CA TYR A 68 14.93 -14.90 6.26
C TYR A 68 15.51 -13.86 7.22
N ALA A 69 14.86 -12.70 7.33
CA ALA A 69 15.30 -11.61 8.20
C ALA A 69 14.86 -11.75 9.65
N CYS A 70 13.87 -12.61 9.93
CA CYS A 70 13.30 -12.80 11.27
C CYS A 70 13.73 -14.11 11.95
N ALA A 71 14.49 -14.97 11.25
CA ALA A 71 15.08 -16.17 11.82
C ALA A 71 16.08 -15.86 12.95
N PRO A 72 16.22 -16.71 13.99
CA PRO A 72 17.17 -16.49 15.07
C PRO A 72 18.61 -16.28 14.55
N GLY A 73 19.29 -15.23 15.04
CA GLY A 73 20.66 -14.90 14.64
C GLY A 73 20.81 -14.14 13.31
N SER A 74 19.70 -13.82 12.63
CA SER A 74 19.72 -12.98 11.43
C SER A 74 20.12 -11.53 11.75
N ARG A 75 20.83 -10.88 10.83
CA ARG A 75 20.97 -9.42 10.84
C ARG A 75 19.69 -8.84 10.25
N ARG A 76 18.88 -8.17 11.06
CA ARG A 76 17.67 -7.48 10.58
C ARG A 76 18.07 -6.35 9.64
N ALA A 77 17.56 -6.38 8.41
CA ALA A 77 17.64 -5.24 7.53
C ALA A 77 16.73 -4.11 8.08
N PRO A 78 17.08 -2.82 7.89
CA PRO A 78 16.19 -1.72 8.20
C PRO A 78 14.83 -1.89 7.50
N GLY A 79 13.73 -1.60 8.22
CA GLY A 79 12.37 -1.68 7.67
C GLY A 79 11.70 -3.05 7.74
N VAL A 80 12.39 -4.11 8.17
CA VAL A 80 11.76 -5.42 8.38
C VAL A 80 10.96 -5.42 9.69
N VAL A 81 9.65 -5.64 9.57
CA VAL A 81 8.74 -5.81 10.71
C VAL A 81 8.44 -7.31 10.88
N CYS A 82 9.06 -7.94 11.89
CA CYS A 82 8.91 -9.38 12.16
C CYS A 82 7.59 -9.77 12.84
N ALA A 83 6.89 -8.80 13.42
CA ALA A 83 5.57 -8.98 14.01
C ALA A 83 4.72 -7.78 13.60
N ASN A 84 3.79 -7.99 12.66
CA ASN A 84 2.89 -6.94 12.18
C ASN A 84 1.44 -7.35 12.45
N ALA A 85 0.86 -6.82 13.54
CA ALA A 85 -0.50 -7.14 13.98
C ALA A 85 -1.57 -6.81 12.92
N GLU A 86 -1.29 -5.88 12.00
CA GLU A 86 -2.14 -5.55 10.86
C GLU A 86 -2.38 -6.74 9.90
N THR A 87 -1.42 -7.66 9.82
CA THR A 87 -1.43 -8.78 8.86
C THR A 87 -1.52 -10.15 9.51
N THR A 88 -1.16 -10.25 10.79
CA THR A 88 -1.09 -11.53 11.53
C THR A 88 -2.01 -11.58 12.74
N GLY A 89 -2.81 -10.54 13.00
CA GLY A 89 -3.80 -10.52 14.08
C GLY A 89 -4.96 -11.50 13.86
N PRO A 90 -5.86 -11.67 14.85
CA PRO A 90 -7.13 -12.35 14.61
C PRO A 90 -8.02 -11.50 13.68
N ASP A 91 -8.88 -12.17 12.91
CA ASP A 91 -9.90 -11.54 12.06
C ASP A 91 -9.35 -10.46 11.13
N ILE A 92 -8.42 -10.86 10.26
CA ILE A 92 -7.89 -9.99 9.20
C ILE A 92 -8.74 -10.16 7.93
N GLY A 93 -9.03 -9.06 7.27
CA GLY A 93 -9.65 -9.00 5.95
C GLY A 93 -8.69 -8.48 4.90
N VAL A 94 -9.02 -8.76 3.64
CA VAL A 94 -8.45 -8.10 2.47
C VAL A 94 -9.58 -7.35 1.79
N THR A 95 -9.45 -6.04 1.70
CA THR A 95 -10.48 -5.15 1.15
C THR A 95 -10.05 -4.65 -0.21
N GLU A 96 -10.94 -4.70 -1.17
CA GLU A 96 -10.81 -4.06 -2.47
C GLU A 96 -11.74 -2.83 -2.52
N VAL A 97 -11.17 -1.68 -2.89
CA VAL A 97 -11.84 -0.38 -2.83
C VAL A 97 -11.54 0.43 -4.09
N GLU A 98 -12.55 1.14 -4.59
CA GLU A 98 -12.34 2.20 -5.58
C GLU A 98 -12.23 3.55 -4.87
N VAL A 99 -11.16 4.28 -5.15
CA VAL A 99 -10.86 5.58 -4.54
C VAL A 99 -10.74 6.63 -5.64
N GLU A 100 -11.39 7.77 -5.46
CA GLU A 100 -11.22 8.92 -6.33
C GLU A 100 -10.17 9.87 -5.74
N VAL A 101 -9.21 10.28 -6.56
CA VAL A 101 -8.10 11.16 -6.18
C VAL A 101 -8.08 12.39 -7.07
N GLU A 102 -7.92 13.56 -6.46
CA GLU A 102 -7.77 14.85 -7.14
C GLU A 102 -6.30 15.18 -7.38
N GLY A 103 -5.98 15.56 -8.62
CA GLY A 103 -4.70 16.21 -8.92
C GLY A 103 -3.50 15.26 -8.82
N ALA A 104 -2.38 15.77 -8.31
CA ALA A 104 -1.12 15.05 -8.19
C ALA A 104 -0.98 14.35 -6.82
N PHE A 105 -0.21 13.26 -6.80
CA PHE A 105 0.11 12.55 -5.55
C PHE A 105 1.11 13.34 -4.71
N GLY A 106 0.97 13.22 -3.39
CA GLY A 106 1.92 13.71 -2.40
C GLY A 106 2.97 12.65 -2.01
N PRO A 107 3.85 12.95 -1.05
CA PRO A 107 4.75 11.96 -0.48
C PRO A 107 3.97 10.85 0.22
N TYR A 108 4.45 9.62 0.11
CA TYR A 108 3.90 8.48 0.82
C TYR A 108 4.06 8.63 2.34
N GLY A 109 3.02 8.25 3.07
CA GLY A 109 3.04 8.08 4.50
C GLY A 109 3.02 6.59 4.82
N THR A 110 3.98 6.13 5.63
CA THR A 110 3.99 4.76 6.13
C THR A 110 3.07 4.68 7.35
N CYS A 111 1.98 3.93 7.23
CA CYS A 111 0.93 3.84 8.22
C CYS A 111 0.83 2.43 8.78
N ASN A 112 0.69 2.31 10.10
CA ASN A 112 0.51 1.02 10.75
C ASN A 112 -0.30 1.19 12.04
N ILE A 113 -0.76 0.08 12.61
CA ILE A 113 -1.46 0.04 13.90
C ILE A 113 -0.45 0.33 15.02
N CYS A 114 -0.78 1.32 15.85
CA CYS A 114 -0.03 1.66 17.05
C CYS A 114 0.08 0.46 18.01
N GLY A 115 1.28 0.22 18.52
CA GLY A 115 1.55 -0.87 19.47
C GLY A 115 0.82 -0.68 20.80
N ASP A 116 0.69 -1.78 21.55
CA ASP A 116 0.07 -1.79 22.88
C ASP A 116 0.84 -0.93 23.91
N ASP A 117 2.11 -0.65 23.64
CA ASP A 117 2.96 0.26 24.42
C ASP A 117 2.73 1.75 24.12
N GLY A 118 1.78 2.06 23.22
CA GLY A 118 1.42 3.42 22.82
C GLY A 118 2.46 4.08 21.91
N ARG A 119 3.28 3.30 21.20
CA ARG A 119 4.30 3.80 20.28
C ARG A 119 4.06 3.31 18.85
N SER A 120 4.46 4.14 17.89
CA SER A 120 4.41 3.75 16.48
C SER A 120 5.44 2.63 16.22
N PRO A 121 5.07 1.51 15.57
CA PRO A 121 6.01 0.44 15.23
C PRO A 121 7.04 0.88 14.17
N LEU A 122 6.77 1.98 13.47
CA LEU A 122 7.65 2.55 12.44
C LEU A 122 8.49 3.71 12.97
N ASN A 123 8.09 4.34 14.08
CA ASN A 123 8.80 5.44 14.71
C ASN A 123 8.59 5.39 16.24
N HIS A 124 9.48 4.68 16.94
CA HIS A 124 9.34 4.44 18.39
C HIS A 124 9.49 5.70 19.26
N SER A 125 9.87 6.84 18.68
CA SER A 125 9.87 8.15 19.35
C SER A 125 8.50 8.83 19.30
N GLN A 126 7.60 8.39 18.43
CA GLN A 126 6.25 8.91 18.30
C GLN A 126 5.28 8.13 19.21
N THR A 127 4.55 8.87 20.04
CA THR A 127 3.41 8.32 20.79
C THR A 127 2.14 8.31 19.96
N CYS A 128 1.29 7.32 20.18
CA CYS A 128 0.02 7.15 19.48
C CYS A 128 -1.00 6.44 20.37
N THR A 129 -2.25 6.34 19.90
CA THR A 129 -3.31 5.61 20.61
C THR A 129 -3.20 4.12 20.31
N PRO A 130 -2.99 3.23 21.31
CA PRO A 130 -2.90 1.80 21.10
C PRO A 130 -4.06 1.23 20.27
N GLY A 131 -3.74 0.36 19.31
CA GLY A 131 -4.73 -0.27 18.45
C GLY A 131 -5.36 0.67 17.42
N MET A 132 -4.93 1.92 17.29
CA MET A 132 -5.36 2.85 16.24
C MET A 132 -4.25 3.05 15.21
N TYR A 133 -4.62 3.39 13.99
CA TYR A 133 -3.65 3.69 12.94
C TYR A 133 -2.85 4.97 13.24
N VAL A 134 -1.58 4.93 12.86
CA VAL A 134 -0.66 6.06 12.92
C VAL A 134 0.21 6.07 11.67
N CYS A 135 0.32 7.23 11.02
CA CYS A 135 1.19 7.41 9.86
C CYS A 135 2.47 8.14 10.21
N ASN A 136 3.51 7.95 9.39
CA ASN A 136 4.76 8.70 9.39
C ASN A 136 5.09 9.09 7.93
N CYS A 137 5.26 10.37 7.63
CA CYS A 137 5.36 10.85 6.23
C CYS A 137 6.80 10.97 5.76
N GLU A 138 7.11 10.44 4.58
CA GLU A 138 8.45 10.48 4.00
C GLU A 138 8.98 11.93 3.85
N ASN A 139 10.19 12.15 4.36
CA ASN A 139 10.92 13.41 4.26
C ASN A 139 12.33 13.23 3.68
N GLY A 140 12.53 12.16 2.90
CA GLY A 140 13.85 11.75 2.39
C GLY A 140 14.71 11.00 3.41
N LYS A 141 14.12 10.57 4.54
CA LYS A 141 14.72 9.65 5.52
C LYS A 141 13.73 8.54 5.86
N PHE A 142 14.26 7.32 5.99
CA PHE A 142 13.51 6.15 6.44
C PHE A 142 14.06 5.63 7.78
N PRO A 143 13.21 5.30 8.77
CA PRO A 143 11.77 5.54 8.77
C PRO A 143 11.44 7.04 8.83
N PRO A 144 10.28 7.46 8.30
CA PRO A 144 9.92 8.87 8.27
C PRO A 144 9.63 9.45 9.65
N THR A 145 9.81 10.77 9.83
CA THR A 145 9.75 11.41 11.17
C THR A 145 8.83 12.64 11.29
N THR A 146 8.13 13.04 10.21
CA THR A 146 7.32 14.27 10.19
C THR A 146 5.83 13.99 10.06
N LEU A 147 5.00 14.76 10.78
CA LEU A 147 3.53 14.70 10.78
C LEU A 147 2.88 16.09 10.92
N PRO A 148 1.65 16.30 10.38
CA PRO A 148 0.90 15.43 9.48
C PRO A 148 1.38 15.49 8.03
N CYS A 149 1.06 14.45 7.26
CA CYS A 149 1.36 14.38 5.83
C CYS A 149 0.55 15.46 5.12
N THR A 150 1.01 15.87 3.93
CA THR A 150 0.24 16.78 3.07
C THR A 150 -1.21 16.31 2.92
N THR A 151 -2.13 17.16 2.48
CA THR A 151 -3.51 16.72 2.23
C THR A 151 -3.65 15.81 1.01
N GLN A 152 -2.65 15.69 0.14
CA GLN A 152 -2.74 14.88 -1.08
C GLN A 152 -2.58 13.38 -0.78
N MET A 153 -3.25 12.52 -1.55
CA MET A 153 -3.00 11.08 -1.56
C MET A 153 -1.50 10.83 -1.75
N GLY A 154 -0.85 10.19 -0.79
CA GLY A 154 0.55 9.79 -0.90
C GLY A 154 0.71 8.64 -1.88
N ARG A 155 1.88 8.55 -2.54
CA ARG A 155 2.20 7.43 -3.43
C ARG A 155 3.67 7.09 -3.42
N GLU A 156 3.99 5.81 -3.33
CA GLU A 156 5.35 5.27 -3.47
C GLU A 156 5.40 4.21 -4.58
N ASN A 157 6.50 4.16 -5.34
CA ASN A 157 6.80 3.06 -6.25
C ASN A 157 7.67 2.04 -5.49
N THR A 158 7.15 0.83 -5.29
CA THR A 158 7.81 -0.16 -4.45
C THR A 158 9.20 -0.53 -4.97
N SER A 159 9.44 -0.53 -6.29
CA SER A 159 10.77 -0.85 -6.86
C SER A 159 11.81 0.24 -6.63
N LEU A 160 11.41 1.51 -6.56
CA LEU A 160 12.37 2.61 -6.34
C LEU A 160 12.98 2.51 -4.94
N PHE A 161 12.16 2.19 -3.94
CA PHE A 161 12.59 2.10 -2.56
C PHE A 161 13.14 0.71 -2.19
N LEU A 162 12.51 -0.37 -2.66
CA LEU A 162 12.78 -1.74 -2.20
C LEU A 162 13.53 -2.59 -3.23
N GLY A 163 13.52 -2.19 -4.51
CA GLY A 163 14.19 -2.88 -5.61
C GLY A 163 15.71 -2.81 -5.56
N LYS A 164 16.37 -3.23 -6.64
CA LYS A 164 17.84 -3.36 -6.71
C LYS A 164 18.61 -2.07 -6.40
N GLU A 165 18.08 -0.91 -6.76
CA GLU A 165 18.71 0.39 -6.47
C GLU A 165 18.42 0.89 -5.05
N GLY A 166 17.46 0.26 -4.35
CA GLY A 166 17.08 0.54 -2.97
C GLY A 166 17.54 -0.56 -2.00
N ILE A 167 16.63 -1.11 -1.19
CA ILE A 167 16.96 -2.19 -0.23
C ILE A 167 17.58 -3.43 -0.92
N GLY A 168 17.15 -3.76 -2.15
CA GLY A 168 17.75 -4.82 -2.95
C GLY A 168 19.25 -4.63 -3.21
N GLY A 169 19.77 -3.41 -3.12
CA GLY A 169 21.19 -3.10 -3.24
C GLY A 169 22.06 -3.79 -2.17
N PHE A 170 21.47 -4.14 -1.02
CA PHE A 170 22.14 -4.94 0.03
C PHE A 170 22.30 -6.43 -0.34
N CYS A 171 21.73 -6.88 -1.46
CA CYS A 171 21.89 -8.25 -1.94
C CYS A 171 23.35 -8.60 -2.26
N ASN A 172 24.07 -7.71 -2.97
CA ASN A 172 25.40 -7.99 -3.53
C ASN A 172 26.57 -7.40 -2.70
N GLY A 173 26.38 -7.19 -1.38
CA GLY A 173 27.37 -6.56 -0.49
C GLY A 173 28.08 -7.53 0.48
N ARG A 174 29.01 -7.00 1.29
CA ARG A 174 29.73 -7.75 2.37
C ARG A 174 28.82 -8.35 3.46
N SER A 175 27.54 -8.01 3.46
CA SER A 175 26.51 -8.53 4.36
C SER A 175 25.30 -9.07 3.58
N SER A 176 25.55 -9.66 2.40
CA SER A 176 24.54 -10.25 1.51
C SER A 176 23.41 -10.90 2.31
N SER A 177 22.21 -10.34 2.17
CA SER A 177 21.03 -10.81 2.89
C SER A 177 20.07 -11.45 1.91
N VAL A 178 19.74 -12.73 2.13
CA VAL A 178 18.71 -13.44 1.35
C VAL A 178 17.40 -12.67 1.38
N ALA A 179 17.06 -12.05 2.51
CA ALA A 179 15.89 -11.20 2.64
C ALA A 179 15.95 -9.99 1.70
N ALA A 180 17.10 -9.32 1.62
CA ALA A 180 17.28 -8.17 0.73
C ALA A 180 17.22 -8.58 -0.75
N CYS A 181 17.86 -9.69 -1.12
CA CYS A 181 17.79 -10.22 -2.48
C CYS A 181 16.35 -10.56 -2.89
N ALA A 182 15.64 -11.30 -2.05
CA ALA A 182 14.29 -11.77 -2.36
C ALA A 182 13.28 -10.61 -2.38
N ALA A 183 13.33 -9.70 -1.39
CA ALA A 183 12.47 -8.51 -1.37
C ALA A 183 12.76 -7.58 -2.56
N GLY A 184 14.03 -7.34 -2.88
CA GLY A 184 14.40 -6.53 -4.05
C GLY A 184 13.94 -7.13 -5.36
N SER A 185 14.10 -8.44 -5.53
CA SER A 185 13.59 -9.16 -6.71
C SER A 185 12.07 -9.07 -6.82
N ALA A 186 11.35 -9.17 -5.70
CA ALA A 186 9.89 -9.06 -5.68
C ALA A 186 9.45 -7.65 -6.11
N ALA A 187 10.09 -6.62 -5.56
CA ALA A 187 9.80 -5.24 -5.89
C ALA A 187 10.08 -4.95 -7.38
N ASP A 188 11.24 -5.34 -7.90
CA ASP A 188 11.61 -5.14 -9.32
C ASP A 188 10.73 -5.95 -10.29
N LYS A 189 10.26 -7.12 -9.87
CA LYS A 189 9.33 -7.94 -10.67
C LYS A 189 7.96 -7.29 -10.78
N LEU A 190 7.40 -6.84 -9.67
CA LEU A 190 6.00 -6.41 -9.60
C LEU A 190 5.80 -4.95 -9.98
N GLN A 191 6.75 -4.07 -9.68
CA GLN A 191 6.69 -2.64 -9.99
C GLN A 191 5.35 -1.97 -9.61
N GLY A 192 4.82 -2.40 -8.47
CA GLY A 192 3.55 -1.90 -7.94
C GLY A 192 3.70 -0.57 -7.22
N PHE A 193 2.55 0.02 -6.89
CA PHE A 193 2.50 1.26 -6.12
C PHE A 193 1.80 1.04 -4.78
N TRP A 194 2.34 1.69 -3.75
CA TRP A 194 1.67 1.90 -2.48
C TRP A 194 1.10 3.31 -2.41
N TYR A 195 0.02 3.46 -1.65
CA TYR A 195 -0.76 4.67 -1.51
C TYR A 195 -1.13 4.88 -0.04
N SER A 196 -1.17 6.14 0.38
CA SER A 196 -1.46 6.51 1.76
C SER A 196 -2.43 7.70 1.78
N PRO A 197 -3.74 7.51 1.96
CA PRO A 197 -4.73 8.57 2.01
C PRO A 197 -4.68 9.30 3.37
N PRO A 198 -4.18 10.53 3.45
CA PRO A 198 -4.14 11.27 4.70
C PRO A 198 -5.56 11.67 5.12
N LYS A 199 -5.92 11.49 6.39
CA LYS A 199 -7.24 11.89 6.91
C LYS A 199 -7.56 13.38 6.68
N SER A 200 -6.54 14.23 6.67
CA SER A 200 -6.65 15.66 6.38
C SER A 200 -7.05 15.99 4.93
N GLY A 201 -6.95 15.00 4.03
CA GLY A 201 -7.33 15.10 2.62
C GLY A 201 -8.73 14.60 2.29
N ASP A 202 -9.36 13.87 3.21
CA ASP A 202 -10.68 13.27 3.01
C ASP A 202 -11.72 14.34 2.64
N CYS A 203 -12.60 14.05 1.69
CA CYS A 203 -13.72 14.92 1.35
C CYS A 203 -14.67 15.17 2.52
N GLU A 204 -14.79 14.24 3.47
CA GLU A 204 -15.56 14.46 4.69
C GLU A 204 -14.90 15.46 5.65
N SER A 205 -13.58 15.64 5.55
CA SER A 205 -12.81 16.63 6.34
C SER A 205 -12.87 18.06 5.80
N GLY A 206 -13.40 18.25 4.57
CA GLY A 206 -13.59 19.56 3.92
C GLY A 206 -12.47 20.03 2.98
N LYS A 207 -11.27 19.41 2.95
CA LYS A 207 -10.22 19.72 1.95
C LYS A 207 -10.47 19.03 0.60
N CYS A 208 -10.97 17.79 0.67
CA CYS A 208 -11.45 16.99 -0.46
C CYS A 208 -10.45 16.86 -1.61
N THR A 209 -9.36 16.14 -1.34
CA THR A 209 -8.31 15.74 -2.29
C THR A 209 -8.43 14.25 -2.66
N TRP A 210 -9.15 13.46 -1.87
CA TRP A 210 -9.53 12.09 -2.16
C TRP A 210 -10.86 11.74 -1.48
N ARG A 211 -11.53 10.69 -1.98
CA ARG A 211 -12.70 10.08 -1.35
C ARG A 211 -12.84 8.61 -1.74
N VAL A 212 -13.43 7.81 -0.86
CA VAL A 212 -13.90 6.47 -1.23
C VAL A 212 -15.06 6.61 -2.21
N LYS A 213 -14.95 5.97 -3.37
CA LYS A 213 -16.04 5.89 -4.34
C LYS A 213 -16.98 4.75 -3.99
N ARG A 214 -16.42 3.58 -3.65
CA ARG A 214 -17.13 2.41 -3.15
C ARG A 214 -16.15 1.36 -2.63
N VAL A 215 -16.58 0.59 -1.64
CA VAL A 215 -15.99 -0.72 -1.34
C VAL A 215 -16.47 -1.70 -2.41
N VAL A 216 -15.56 -2.38 -3.08
CA VAL A 216 -15.90 -3.37 -4.11
C VAL A 216 -16.24 -4.71 -3.46
N LYS A 217 -15.34 -5.20 -2.61
CA LYS A 217 -15.51 -6.43 -1.85
C LYS A 217 -14.52 -6.47 -0.69
N ARG A 218 -14.90 -7.14 0.39
CA ARG A 218 -13.99 -7.50 1.48
C ARG A 218 -14.09 -8.99 1.73
N ILE A 219 -12.97 -9.67 1.80
CA ILE A 219 -12.90 -11.13 2.04
C ILE A 219 -12.01 -11.42 3.23
N ARG A 220 -12.17 -12.59 3.86
CA ARG A 220 -11.30 -12.99 4.97
C ARG A 220 -9.90 -13.34 4.46
N ARG A 221 -8.89 -12.99 5.25
CA ARG A 221 -7.47 -13.20 4.91
C ARG A 221 -7.08 -14.66 4.84
N ASP A 222 -7.69 -15.52 5.66
CA ASP A 222 -7.46 -16.97 5.62
C ASP A 222 -7.82 -17.55 4.23
N CYS A 223 -9.03 -17.25 3.73
CA CYS A 223 -9.45 -17.64 2.39
C CYS A 223 -8.57 -17.02 1.30
N HIS A 224 -8.27 -15.72 1.39
CA HIS A 224 -7.41 -15.05 0.42
C HIS A 224 -6.03 -15.72 0.32
N ALA A 225 -5.34 -15.87 1.45
CA ALA A 225 -4.02 -16.45 1.51
C ALA A 225 -4.02 -17.91 1.04
N ASP A 226 -5.03 -18.71 1.42
CA ASP A 226 -5.10 -20.10 1.01
C ASP A 226 -5.28 -20.25 -0.50
N HIS A 227 -6.14 -19.46 -1.13
CA HIS A 227 -6.30 -19.46 -2.58
C HIS A 227 -5.03 -18.98 -3.30
N PHE A 228 -4.44 -17.87 -2.85
CA PHE A 228 -3.22 -17.33 -3.45
C PHE A 228 -2.05 -18.32 -3.37
N TYR A 229 -1.80 -18.89 -2.20
CA TYR A 229 -0.71 -19.85 -1.99
C TYR A 229 -0.93 -21.15 -2.73
N SER A 230 -2.16 -21.68 -2.75
CA SER A 230 -2.47 -22.91 -3.51
C SER A 230 -2.26 -22.72 -5.02
N SER A 231 -2.57 -21.53 -5.55
CA SER A 231 -2.33 -21.19 -6.95
C SER A 231 -0.84 -21.27 -7.29
N ILE A 232 0.02 -20.70 -6.44
CA ILE A 232 1.49 -20.75 -6.61
C ILE A 232 2.02 -22.18 -6.45
N GLU A 233 1.56 -22.91 -5.44
CA GLU A 233 1.96 -24.29 -5.20
C GLU A 233 1.69 -25.19 -6.41
N SER A 234 0.56 -24.97 -7.10
CA SER A 234 0.20 -25.71 -8.31
C SER A 234 1.19 -25.52 -9.47
N LYS A 235 1.94 -24.40 -9.51
CA LYS A 235 2.93 -24.11 -10.56
C LYS A 235 4.22 -24.92 -10.41
N ASN A 236 4.50 -25.43 -9.21
CA ASN A 236 5.71 -26.22 -8.93
C ASN A 236 5.46 -27.27 -7.83
N ALA A 237 4.42 -28.09 -8.03
CA ALA A 237 3.97 -29.05 -7.02
C ALA A 237 5.10 -29.97 -6.52
N SER A 238 6.07 -30.31 -7.37
CA SER A 238 7.23 -31.12 -7.01
C SER A 238 8.13 -30.49 -5.94
N CYS A 239 8.29 -29.15 -5.95
CA CYS A 239 9.08 -28.46 -4.92
C CYS A 239 8.33 -28.44 -3.59
N PHE A 240 7.03 -28.19 -3.62
CA PHE A 240 6.21 -28.04 -2.41
C PHE A 240 5.83 -29.36 -1.74
N ALA A 241 5.69 -30.45 -2.50
CA ALA A 241 5.32 -31.77 -1.98
C ALA A 241 6.13 -32.26 -0.75
N PRO A 242 7.47 -32.10 -0.68
CA PRO A 242 8.23 -32.49 0.51
C PRO A 242 8.14 -31.52 1.69
N CYS A 243 7.55 -30.33 1.53
CA CYS A 243 7.52 -29.31 2.57
C CYS A 243 6.43 -29.58 3.61
N LYS A 244 6.79 -29.46 4.89
CA LYS A 244 5.89 -29.83 6.01
C LYS A 244 4.71 -28.88 6.20
N THR A 245 4.97 -27.58 6.14
CA THR A 245 3.99 -26.52 6.41
C THR A 245 4.31 -25.26 5.59
N ARG A 246 3.26 -24.50 5.23
CA ARG A 246 3.38 -23.12 4.73
C ARG A 246 3.99 -22.28 5.84
N ASN A 247 5.20 -21.76 5.63
CA ASN A 247 6.13 -21.07 6.58
C ASN A 247 7.42 -21.84 6.95
N SER A 248 7.58 -23.10 6.53
CA SER A 248 8.86 -23.80 6.69
C SER A 248 9.91 -23.25 5.72
N THR A 249 11.20 -23.36 6.04
CA THR A 249 12.28 -22.94 5.12
C THR A 249 12.14 -23.58 3.73
N CYS A 250 11.81 -24.87 3.68
CA CYS A 250 11.50 -25.61 2.45
C CYS A 250 10.42 -24.89 1.62
N TRP A 251 9.30 -24.57 2.27
CA TRP A 251 8.17 -23.96 1.58
C TRP A 251 8.48 -22.54 1.11
N VAL A 252 9.13 -21.74 1.95
CA VAL A 252 9.53 -20.35 1.63
C VAL A 252 10.49 -20.34 0.44
N ASP A 253 11.49 -21.24 0.43
CA ASP A 253 12.43 -21.37 -0.68
C ASP A 253 11.69 -21.74 -1.99
N CYS A 254 10.80 -22.73 -1.95
CA CYS A 254 9.99 -23.10 -3.10
C CYS A 254 9.07 -21.97 -3.57
N PHE A 255 8.48 -21.23 -2.64
CA PHE A 255 7.64 -20.08 -2.95
C PHE A 255 8.43 -19.01 -3.70
N VAL A 256 9.58 -18.60 -3.16
CA VAL A 256 10.44 -17.58 -3.78
C VAL A 256 10.95 -18.05 -5.14
N ASP A 257 11.45 -19.28 -5.24
CA ASP A 257 12.01 -19.78 -6.50
C ASP A 257 10.92 -19.95 -7.58
N THR A 258 9.69 -20.32 -7.20
CA THR A 258 8.55 -20.44 -8.13
C THR A 258 8.05 -19.07 -8.60
N THR A 259 7.91 -18.11 -7.69
CA THR A 259 7.38 -16.77 -8.00
C THR A 259 8.42 -15.87 -8.66
N LEU A 260 9.61 -15.78 -8.06
CA LEU A 260 10.65 -14.81 -8.43
C LEU A 260 11.79 -15.43 -9.25
N GLY A 261 11.93 -16.76 -9.24
CA GLY A 261 13.04 -17.46 -9.89
C GLY A 261 14.17 -17.81 -8.91
N SER A 262 14.96 -18.83 -9.24
CA SER A 262 16.00 -19.38 -8.34
C SER A 262 17.13 -18.39 -8.01
N ASN A 263 17.35 -17.38 -8.85
CA ASN A 263 18.37 -16.36 -8.63
C ASN A 263 17.87 -15.20 -7.75
N ALA A 264 16.58 -15.14 -7.44
CA ALA A 264 16.00 -14.06 -6.66
C ALA A 264 16.60 -13.97 -5.24
N ARG A 265 16.99 -15.11 -4.66
CA ARG A 265 17.55 -15.20 -3.31
C ARG A 265 19.04 -14.86 -3.21
N THR A 266 19.75 -14.83 -4.35
CA THR A 266 21.22 -14.77 -4.37
C THR A 266 21.78 -13.61 -5.21
N ALA A 267 21.06 -13.15 -6.23
CA ALA A 267 21.55 -12.16 -7.18
C ALA A 267 20.64 -10.94 -7.38
N CYS A 268 19.48 -10.90 -6.68
CA CYS A 268 18.44 -9.89 -6.93
C CYS A 268 17.97 -9.91 -8.40
N ASP A 269 17.75 -11.10 -8.94
CA ASP A 269 17.43 -11.33 -10.35
C ASP A 269 16.06 -12.00 -10.49
N PRO A 270 15.01 -11.21 -10.80
CA PRO A 270 13.65 -11.71 -11.00
C PRO A 270 13.34 -12.17 -12.44
N SER A 271 14.35 -12.41 -13.30
CA SER A 271 14.14 -12.69 -14.73
C SER A 271 13.45 -14.02 -15.06
N SER A 272 13.29 -14.92 -14.08
CA SER A 272 12.66 -16.24 -14.24
C SER A 272 11.54 -16.48 -13.22
N GLY A 273 10.93 -17.67 -13.21
CA GLY A 273 9.75 -17.97 -12.39
C GLY A 273 8.46 -17.43 -13.01
N MET A 274 7.45 -17.12 -12.20
CA MET A 274 6.20 -16.53 -12.67
C MET A 274 6.42 -15.10 -13.22
N THR A 275 5.62 -14.72 -14.20
CA THR A 275 5.52 -13.32 -14.66
C THR A 275 4.77 -12.46 -13.64
N ALA A 276 4.98 -11.14 -13.68
CA ALA A 276 4.26 -10.20 -12.82
C ALA A 276 2.73 -10.33 -12.95
N SER A 277 2.23 -10.48 -14.18
CA SER A 277 0.79 -10.66 -14.43
C SER A 277 0.25 -11.96 -13.83
N GLN A 278 0.98 -13.07 -13.92
CA GLN A 278 0.58 -14.34 -13.29
C GLN A 278 0.52 -14.24 -11.77
N ILE A 279 1.44 -13.48 -11.15
CA ILE A 279 1.43 -13.26 -9.69
C ILE A 279 0.21 -12.41 -9.32
N VAL A 280 -0.01 -11.29 -10.03
CA VAL A 280 -1.17 -10.41 -9.79
C VAL A 280 -2.49 -11.14 -10.01
N GLU A 281 -2.60 -11.96 -11.05
CA GLU A 281 -3.79 -12.79 -11.30
C GLU A 281 -4.01 -13.79 -10.17
N ALA A 282 -2.97 -14.50 -9.72
CA ALA A 282 -3.06 -15.43 -8.61
C ALA A 282 -3.46 -14.72 -7.29
N TRP A 283 -2.97 -13.51 -7.07
CA TRP A 283 -3.25 -12.71 -5.87
C TRP A 283 -4.65 -12.11 -5.88
N THR A 284 -5.18 -11.71 -7.04
CA THR A 284 -6.52 -11.11 -7.17
C THR A 284 -7.65 -12.12 -7.33
N ALA A 285 -7.38 -13.33 -7.85
CA ALA A 285 -8.37 -14.40 -8.01
C ALA A 285 -9.23 -14.73 -6.75
N PRO A 286 -8.73 -14.65 -5.51
CA PRO A 286 -9.55 -14.88 -4.32
C PRO A 286 -10.74 -13.92 -4.20
N PHE A 287 -10.69 -12.72 -4.79
CA PHE A 287 -11.84 -11.81 -4.79
C PHE A 287 -13.04 -12.34 -5.58
N ASP A 288 -12.85 -13.28 -6.50
CA ASP A 288 -13.97 -13.95 -7.18
C ASP A 288 -14.41 -15.23 -6.45
N ALA A 289 -13.47 -15.94 -5.82
CA ALA A 289 -13.72 -17.25 -5.22
C ALA A 289 -14.19 -17.20 -3.75
N CYS A 290 -13.65 -16.28 -2.95
CA CYS A 290 -13.92 -16.20 -1.52
C CYS A 290 -15.26 -15.49 -1.24
N PRO A 291 -16.01 -15.92 -0.21
CA PRO A 291 -17.20 -15.20 0.24
C PRO A 291 -16.81 -13.84 0.84
N SER A 292 -17.75 -12.90 0.82
CA SER A 292 -17.58 -11.63 1.54
C SER A 292 -17.48 -11.88 3.05
N ALA A 293 -16.60 -11.13 3.71
CA ALA A 293 -16.42 -11.13 5.16
C ALA A 293 -17.45 -10.24 5.86
#